data_AF-A0A2M9WE97-F1
#
_entry.id   AF-A0A2M9WE97-F1
#
_cell.length_a   1.000
_cell.length_b   1.000
_cell.length_c   1.000
_cell.angle_alpha   90.00
_cell.angle_beta   90.00
_cell.angle_gamma   90.00
#
_symmetry.space_group_name_H-M   'P 1'
#
loop_
_entity.id
_entity.type
_entity.pdbx_description
1 polymer ?
#
loop_
_entity_poly.entity_id
_entity_poly.type
_entity_poly.pdbx_seq_one_letter_code
_entity_poly.pdbx_strand_id
1 'polypeptide(L)'
;MMHIRLDVFASLLRVRPGALVHAVRTGGELDGMALPARRRGRGGAVMFNLAEATAFATRWHARQPGTRPRPPCAPVGLKAGGQSRYEPAPVEKSVTAHHTHQAKS
;
A
#
# COMPACT_ATOMS: atom_id res chain seq x y z
N MET A 1 11.60 -18.03 -16.18
CA MET A 1 11.21 -16.92 -15.28
C MET A 1 10.61 -15.77 -16.09
N MET A 2 9.44 -15.27 -15.70
CA MET A 2 8.64 -14.31 -16.48
C MET A 2 9.12 -12.86 -16.25
N HIS A 3 9.15 -12.06 -17.32
CA HIS A 3 9.63 -10.69 -17.27
C HIS A 3 8.64 -9.75 -17.95
N ILE A 4 8.50 -8.55 -17.41
CA ILE A 4 7.63 -7.50 -17.92
C ILE A 4 8.44 -6.35 -18.51
N ARG A 5 7.85 -5.65 -19.47
CA ARG A 5 8.43 -4.44 -20.04
C ARG A 5 8.39 -3.29 -19.04
N LEU A 6 9.31 -2.35 -19.20
CA LEU A 6 9.35 -1.10 -18.43
C LEU A 6 8.02 -0.34 -18.44
N ASP A 7 7.35 -0.23 -19.61
CA ASP A 7 6.06 0.47 -19.72
C ASP A 7 4.97 -0.16 -18.85
N VAL A 8 4.91 -1.50 -18.84
CA VAL A 8 3.94 -2.25 -18.02
C VAL A 8 4.26 -2.06 -16.54
N PHE A 9 5.55 -2.07 -16.18
CA PHE A 9 5.96 -1.82 -14.80
C PHE A 9 5.64 -0.40 -14.34
N ALA A 10 5.83 0.61 -15.21
CA ALA A 10 5.43 1.98 -14.93
C ALA A 10 3.93 2.11 -14.66
N SER A 11 3.10 1.41 -15.45
CA SER A 11 1.64 1.35 -15.24
C SER A 11 1.26 0.72 -13.89
N LEU A 12 1.97 -0.34 -13.47
CA LEU A 12 1.74 -0.97 -12.16
C LEU A 12 2.05 -0.03 -10.98
N LEU A 13 3.08 0.79 -11.13
CA LEU A 13 3.48 1.79 -10.13
C LEU A 13 2.65 3.08 -10.23
N ARG A 14 1.83 3.23 -11.28
CA ARG A 14 1.12 4.47 -11.65
C ARG A 14 2.06 5.68 -11.79
N VAL A 15 3.27 5.43 -12.30
CA VAL A 15 4.27 6.48 -12.57
C VAL A 15 4.44 6.68 -14.06
N ARG A 16 4.97 7.84 -14.46
CA ARG A 16 5.27 8.11 -15.87
C ARG A 16 6.39 7.19 -16.35
N PRO A 17 6.26 6.52 -17.52
CA PRO A 17 7.32 5.67 -18.08
C PRO A 17 8.66 6.41 -18.21
N GLY A 18 8.63 7.69 -18.57
CA GLY A 18 9.83 8.52 -18.66
C GLY A 18 10.57 8.70 -17.33
N ALA A 19 9.86 8.78 -16.21
CA ALA A 19 10.49 8.86 -14.88
C ALA A 19 11.18 7.54 -14.53
N LEU A 20 10.56 6.42 -14.90
CA LEU A 20 11.13 5.09 -14.70
C LEU A 20 12.34 4.84 -15.61
N VAL A 21 12.31 5.31 -16.86
CA VAL A 21 13.47 5.28 -17.77
C VAL A 21 14.62 6.13 -17.20
N HIS A 22 14.31 7.32 -16.68
CA HIS A 22 15.31 8.18 -16.07
C HIS A 22 15.96 7.49 -14.88
N ALA A 23 15.17 6.99 -13.93
CA ALA A 23 15.62 6.22 -12.77
C ALA A 23 16.53 5.05 -13.16
N VAL A 24 16.17 4.28 -14.20
CA VAL A 24 17.00 3.18 -14.71
C VAL A 24 18.36 3.63 -15.25
N ARG A 25 18.43 4.83 -15.84
CA ARG A 25 19.64 5.37 -16.48
C ARG A 25 20.57 6.09 -15.51
N THR A 26 20.03 6.77 -14.49
CA THR A 26 20.84 7.61 -13.59
C THR A 26 21.36 6.87 -12.36
N GLY A 27 20.54 6.06 -11.69
CA GLY A 27 20.94 5.45 -10.41
C GLY A 27 20.39 4.06 -10.15
N GLY A 28 19.43 3.60 -10.95
CA GLY A 28 18.70 2.38 -10.65
C GLY A 28 17.78 2.51 -9.45
N GLU A 29 17.45 3.73 -9.02
CA GLU A 29 16.56 4.01 -7.89
C GLU A 29 15.41 4.89 -8.36
N LEU A 30 14.20 4.56 -7.90
CA LEU A 30 13.01 5.37 -8.09
C LEU A 30 12.59 5.92 -6.73
N ASP A 31 12.68 7.24 -6.57
CA ASP A 31 12.25 7.95 -5.36
C ASP A 31 12.87 7.32 -4.08
N GLY A 32 14.20 7.19 -4.10
CA GLY A 32 14.99 6.60 -3.02
C GLY A 32 14.77 5.11 -2.78
N MET A 33 14.17 4.39 -3.74
CA MET A 33 13.99 2.94 -3.65
C MET A 33 14.65 2.21 -4.82
N ALA A 34 15.53 1.27 -4.50
CA ALA A 34 16.25 0.48 -5.48
C ALA A 34 15.29 -0.32 -6.38
N LEU A 35 15.43 -0.13 -7.68
CA LEU A 35 14.64 -0.83 -8.68
C LEU A 35 14.97 -2.32 -8.67
N PRO A 36 13.98 -3.19 -8.94
CA PRO A 36 14.17 -4.63 -9.03
C PRO A 36 15.14 -5.01 -10.16
N ALA A 37 15.63 -6.26 -10.13
CA ALA A 37 16.61 -6.71 -11.10
C ALA A 37 16.08 -6.53 -12.52
N ARG A 38 16.92 -5.87 -13.33
CA ARG A 38 16.60 -5.48 -14.70
C ARG A 38 17.56 -6.16 -15.66
N ARG A 39 17.02 -6.57 -16.80
CA ARG A 39 17.79 -7.08 -17.93
C ARG A 39 17.48 -6.28 -19.18
N ARG A 40 18.45 -6.21 -20.08
CA ARG A 40 18.22 -5.70 -21.43
C ARG A 40 17.76 -6.85 -22.32
N GLY A 41 16.57 -6.73 -22.89
CA GLY A 41 16.07 -7.65 -23.91
C GLY A 41 16.71 -7.39 -25.27
N ARG A 42 16.44 -8.28 -26.23
CA ARG A 42 16.84 -8.06 -27.63
C ARG A 42 16.21 -6.77 -28.14
N GLY A 43 16.99 -5.92 -28.78
CA GLY A 43 16.56 -4.59 -29.24
C GLY A 43 16.67 -3.46 -28.21
N GLY A 44 17.34 -3.69 -27.06
CA GLY A 44 17.61 -2.64 -26.08
C GLY A 44 16.45 -2.31 -25.14
N ALA A 45 15.35 -3.05 -25.21
CA ALA A 45 14.23 -2.90 -24.30
C ALA A 45 14.61 -3.26 -22.85
N VAL A 46 14.27 -2.41 -21.88
CA VAL A 46 14.46 -2.70 -20.46
C VAL A 46 13.33 -3.61 -19.98
N MET A 47 13.70 -4.75 -19.40
CA MET A 47 12.76 -5.72 -18.84
C MET A 47 13.06 -5.96 -17.36
N PHE A 48 12.00 -6.11 -16.58
CA PHE A 48 12.06 -6.41 -15.15
C PHE A 48 11.54 -7.81 -14.88
N ASN A 49 12.10 -8.48 -13.88
CA ASN A 49 11.52 -9.74 -13.40
C ASN A 49 10.12 -9.48 -12.83
N LEU A 50 9.11 -10.24 -13.27
CA LEU A 50 7.73 -10.05 -12.83
C LEU A 50 7.58 -10.22 -11.31
N ALA A 51 8.24 -11.21 -10.72
CA ALA A 51 8.12 -11.49 -9.28
C ALA A 51 8.66 -10.33 -8.45
N GLU A 52 9.85 -9.82 -8.81
CA GLU A 52 10.46 -8.69 -8.11
C GLU A 52 9.74 -7.37 -8.38
N ALA A 53 9.26 -7.16 -9.61
CA ALA A 53 8.46 -5.99 -9.95
C ALA A 53 7.16 -5.92 -9.13
N THR A 54 6.46 -7.04 -8.97
CA THR A 54 5.26 -7.12 -8.12
C THR A 54 5.61 -6.86 -6.65
N ALA A 55 6.68 -7.47 -6.14
CA ALA A 55 7.12 -7.25 -4.76
C ALA A 55 7.52 -5.78 -4.50
N PHE A 56 8.18 -5.14 -5.47
CA PHE A 56 8.52 -3.72 -5.42
C PHE A 56 7.26 -2.85 -5.46
N ALA A 57 6.30 -3.16 -6.34
CA ALA A 57 5.04 -2.43 -6.44
C ALA A 57 4.25 -2.46 -5.13
N THR A 58 4.19 -3.60 -4.45
CA THR A 58 3.56 -3.70 -3.12
C THR A 58 4.21 -2.76 -2.11
N ARG A 59 5.55 -2.72 -2.05
CA ARG A 59 6.28 -1.80 -1.15
C ARG A 59 6.09 -0.34 -1.56
N TRP A 60 6.07 -0.07 -2.86
CA TRP A 60 5.83 1.27 -3.43
C TRP A 60 4.48 1.84 -3.01
N HIS A 61 3.41 1.06 -3.18
CA HIS A 61 2.06 1.47 -2.78
C HIS A 61 1.92 1.60 -1.26
N ALA A 62 2.64 0.78 -0.47
CA ALA A 62 2.64 0.90 0.98
C ALA A 62 3.28 2.21 1.50
N ARG A 63 4.22 2.80 0.74
CA ARG A 63 4.86 4.08 1.11
C ARG A 63 4.04 5.31 0.77
N GLN A 64 2.95 5.18 0.00
CA GLN A 64 2.08 6.30 -0.37
C GLN A 64 0.87 6.34 0.57
N PRO A 65 0.91 7.09 1.69
CA PRO A 65 -0.24 7.23 2.60
C PRO A 65 -1.46 7.93 1.96
N GLY A 66 -1.39 8.35 0.68
CA GLY A 66 -2.44 9.08 -0.03
C GLY A 66 -3.21 8.27 -1.10
N THR A 67 -2.69 7.13 -1.57
CA THR A 67 -3.43 6.28 -2.52
C THR A 67 -4.13 5.16 -1.78
N ARG A 68 -5.13 5.52 -0.95
CA ARG A 68 -6.22 4.59 -0.67
C ARG A 68 -6.72 4.09 -2.04
N PRO A 69 -6.92 2.77 -2.25
CA PRO A 69 -7.86 2.36 -3.29
C PRO A 69 -9.16 3.08 -2.91
N ARG A 70 -9.62 4.04 -3.72
CA ARG A 70 -10.99 4.52 -3.53
C ARG A 70 -11.85 3.27 -3.63
N PRO A 71 -12.58 2.85 -2.58
CA PRO A 71 -13.65 1.92 -2.80
C PRO A 71 -14.56 2.56 -3.87
N PRO A 72 -15.06 1.79 -4.86
CA PRO A 72 -16.03 2.33 -5.79
C PRO A 72 -17.21 2.82 -4.95
N CYS A 73 -17.42 4.14 -4.94
CA CYS A 73 -18.56 4.82 -4.35
C CYS A 73 -18.95 4.40 -2.93
N ALA A 74 -18.37 5.05 -1.91
CA ALA A 74 -19.13 5.33 -0.69
C ALA A 74 -19.44 6.84 -0.67
N PRO A 75 -20.71 7.25 -0.52
CA PRO A 75 -21.08 8.65 -0.53
C PRO A 75 -20.49 9.36 0.69
N VAL A 76 -20.19 10.63 0.46
CA VAL A 76 -19.58 11.57 1.40
C VAL A 76 -20.38 11.64 2.72
N GLY A 77 -19.81 11.04 3.76
CA GLY A 77 -20.26 11.18 5.15
C GLY A 77 -19.36 12.20 5.85
N LEU A 78 -19.68 13.47 5.63
CA LEU A 78 -19.12 14.63 6.31
C LEU A 78 -19.24 14.45 7.84
N LYS A 79 -18.12 14.40 8.57
CA LYS A 79 -17.84 15.38 9.64
C LYS A 79 -16.46 15.20 10.27
N ALA A 80 -15.77 16.32 10.29
CA ALA A 80 -14.60 16.62 11.08
C ALA A 80 -14.83 16.41 12.58
N GLY A 81 -13.80 15.96 13.29
CA GLY A 81 -13.74 16.09 14.74
C GLY A 81 -12.84 15.05 15.41
N GLY A 82 -11.59 15.42 15.65
CA GLY A 82 -10.90 15.12 16.91
C GLY A 82 -10.34 13.70 17.14
N GLN A 83 -9.01 13.68 17.32
CA GLN A 83 -8.27 12.97 18.39
C GLN A 83 -8.59 11.46 18.55
N SER A 84 -7.67 10.59 18.15
CA SER A 84 -6.55 10.14 18.98
C SER A 84 -6.98 9.43 20.27
N ARG A 85 -6.34 8.28 20.47
CA ARG A 85 -6.00 7.59 21.73
C ARG A 85 -6.73 6.28 22.09
N TYR A 86 -5.85 5.31 22.34
CA TYR A 86 -5.94 4.12 23.18
C TYR A 86 -6.47 2.79 22.61
N GLU A 87 -5.48 1.99 22.21
CA GLU A 87 -5.32 0.56 22.49
C GLU A 87 -5.93 0.12 23.83
N PRO A 88 -6.62 -1.03 23.87
CA PRO A 88 -6.70 -1.82 25.09
C PRO A 88 -6.08 -3.21 24.86
N ALA A 89 -4.94 -3.45 25.50
CA ALA A 89 -4.46 -4.78 25.86
C ALA A 89 -5.25 -5.29 27.10
N PRO A 90 -5.26 -6.62 27.34
CA PRO A 90 -6.37 -7.34 27.96
C PRO A 90 -6.28 -7.37 29.49
N VAL A 91 -7.43 -7.44 30.16
CA VAL A 91 -7.50 -7.86 31.57
C VAL A 91 -8.70 -8.77 31.77
N GLU A 92 -8.40 -10.06 31.89
CA GLU A 92 -9.23 -11.02 32.59
C GLU A 92 -9.44 -10.53 34.03
N LYS A 93 -10.65 -10.73 34.58
CA LYS A 93 -10.93 -11.31 35.91
C LYS A 93 -12.32 -10.93 36.45
N SER A 94 -13.08 -11.99 36.72
CA SER A 94 -13.72 -12.23 38.03
C SER A 94 -15.03 -11.52 38.38
N VAL A 95 -16.08 -12.36 38.37
CA VAL A 95 -16.82 -12.83 39.57
C VAL A 95 -17.92 -11.95 40.19
N THR A 96 -19.02 -12.65 40.53
CA THR A 96 -20.02 -12.36 41.57
C THR A 96 -21.19 -11.43 41.25
N ALA A 97 -22.30 -12.07 40.87
CA ALA A 97 -23.55 -12.21 41.63
C ALA A 97 -24.22 -11.02 42.36
N HIS A 98 -25.55 -11.15 42.41
CA HIS A 98 -26.57 -10.50 43.28
C HIS A 98 -27.02 -9.11 42.82
N HIS A 99 -28.25 -8.97 42.30
CA HIS A 99 -29.55 -8.91 43.01
C HIS A 99 -29.96 -7.47 43.33
N THR A 100 -31.12 -7.09 42.79
CA THR A 100 -32.23 -6.41 43.48
C THR A 100 -32.71 -5.05 42.98
N HIS A 101 -34.06 -4.95 43.03
CA HIS A 101 -34.95 -3.78 43.01
C HIS A 101 -35.09 -3.05 41.68
N GLN A 102 -36.24 -2.51 41.27
CA GLN A 102 -37.64 -2.46 41.71
C GLN A 102 -38.35 -1.70 40.55
N ALA A 103 -39.52 -2.10 40.04
CA ALA A 103 -40.86 -1.66 40.46
C ALA A 103 -41.58 -0.94 39.31
N LYS A 104 -42.89 -1.23 39.22
CA LYS A 104 -43.98 -0.33 38.84
C LYS A 104 -44.23 -0.05 37.35
N SER A 105 -45.26 -0.70 36.80
CA SER A 105 -46.49 -0.04 36.34
C SER A 105 -47.60 -1.06 36.17
#